data_AF-A0A6M3XKF2-F1
#
_entry.id   AF-A0A6M3XKF2-F1
#
_cell.length_a   1.000
_cell.length_b   1.000
_cell.length_c   1.000
_cell.angle_alpha   90.00
_cell.angle_beta   90.00
_cell.angle_gamma   90.00
#
_symmetry.space_group_name_H-M   'P 1'
#
loop_
_entity.id
_entity.type
_entity.pdbx_description
1 polymer ?
#
loop_
_entity_poly.entity_id
_entity_poly.type
_entity_poly.pdbx_seq_one_letter_code
_entity_poly.pdbx_strand_id
1 'polypeptide(L)'
;MARYKFTQESGTNFKVNTTDKADAIEDTNEVRQILDDLGELLGHSKFDDAYPADATSGGDIDIRRVTTKSAVATLTTGEAGFVKVSAAAGYTLTLPTAVGNKLTYIFVKTDANTNLITIDGAGTETINGSLTYTDLNYQYAYVAIRSDNANWFVLYSSKVIAPTINLTGGQIAFPATAAPSAGANTLDDYEEGTWTIGISFGGGVTGITYVASTGYYTKMGNIVNISGNVELTSKGTDTGAAKITGLPFTSGAISTASFRLYLITFADRFSGYTEGTTIVLEETTNAGALSAITNADFANGSQIVFSCAYRI
;
A
#
# COMPACT_ATOMS: atom_id res chain seq x y z
N MET A 1 5.08 -31.52 -21.30
CA MET A 1 4.02 -32.05 -20.40
C MET A 1 4.11 -33.56 -20.45
N ALA A 2 4.49 -34.22 -19.36
CA ALA A 2 4.52 -35.69 -19.33
C ALA A 2 3.10 -36.19 -18.99
N ARG A 3 2.39 -36.70 -20.00
CA ARG A 3 1.16 -37.47 -19.82
C ARG A 3 1.56 -38.94 -19.90
N TYR A 4 1.28 -39.70 -18.85
CA TYR A 4 1.48 -41.14 -18.87
C TYR A 4 0.23 -41.80 -19.46
N LYS A 5 0.35 -42.29 -20.70
CA LYS A 5 -0.70 -43.01 -21.40
C LYS A 5 -0.52 -44.50 -21.11
N PHE A 6 -1.52 -45.14 -20.52
CA PHE A 6 -1.53 -46.58 -20.28
C PHE A 6 -2.59 -47.21 -21.19
N THR A 7 -2.16 -47.92 -22.23
CA THR A 7 -3.02 -48.84 -22.98
C THR A 7 -2.45 -50.24 -22.84
N GLN A 8 -3.29 -51.15 -22.34
CA GLN A 8 -3.00 -52.57 -22.19
C GLN A 8 -3.21 -53.25 -23.55
N GLU A 9 -2.21 -53.97 -24.08
CA GLU A 9 -2.42 -54.89 -25.20
C GLU A 9 -1.68 -56.21 -24.95
N SER A 10 -2.38 -57.22 -24.41
CA SER A 10 -2.14 -58.63 -24.75
C SER A 10 -3.28 -59.56 -24.28
N GLY A 11 -3.68 -60.50 -25.16
CA GLY A 11 -4.51 -61.68 -24.85
C GLY A 11 -5.93 -61.72 -25.47
N THR A 12 -6.34 -62.87 -26.03
CA THR A 12 -7.72 -63.14 -26.46
C THR A 12 -8.67 -63.15 -25.25
N ASN A 13 -9.71 -62.30 -25.29
CA ASN A 13 -10.72 -62.07 -24.24
C ASN A 13 -10.23 -61.35 -22.96
N PHE A 14 -9.12 -60.62 -23.01
CA PHE A 14 -8.74 -59.63 -21.97
C PHE A 14 -8.62 -60.19 -20.53
N LYS A 15 -8.29 -61.48 -20.37
CA LYS A 15 -8.04 -62.09 -19.05
C LYS A 15 -6.67 -62.75 -19.04
N VAL A 16 -5.84 -62.31 -18.09
CA VAL A 16 -4.54 -62.92 -17.76
C VAL A 16 -4.79 -64.32 -17.19
N ASN A 17 -4.16 -65.35 -17.72
CA ASN A 17 -4.35 -66.74 -17.28
C ASN A 17 -3.19 -67.20 -16.39
N THR A 18 -3.34 -68.38 -15.76
CA THR A 18 -2.36 -68.92 -14.79
C THR A 18 -0.99 -69.26 -15.39
N THR A 19 -0.86 -69.34 -16.71
CA THR A 19 0.41 -69.60 -17.41
C THR A 19 1.24 -68.34 -17.61
N ASP A 20 0.65 -67.15 -17.48
CA ASP A 20 1.32 -65.85 -17.65
C ASP A 20 2.14 -65.41 -16.40
N LYS A 21 2.25 -66.28 -15.38
CA LYS A 21 2.89 -66.00 -14.08
C LYS A 21 4.33 -66.49 -13.95
N ALA A 22 5.05 -66.66 -15.05
CA ALA A 22 6.35 -67.36 -15.07
C ALA A 22 7.58 -66.49 -15.38
N ASP A 23 7.45 -65.17 -15.50
CA ASP A 23 8.60 -64.28 -15.76
C ASP A 23 8.65 -63.07 -14.81
N ALA A 24 9.81 -62.41 -14.77
CA ALA A 24 10.18 -61.32 -13.85
C ALA A 24 9.34 -60.02 -14.02
N ILE A 25 8.14 -60.09 -14.59
CA ILE A 25 7.18 -58.99 -14.72
C ILE A 25 6.31 -58.86 -13.44
N GLU A 26 6.37 -59.80 -12.50
CA GLU A 26 5.55 -59.82 -11.27
C GLU A 26 5.84 -58.67 -10.28
N ASP A 27 7.06 -58.11 -10.25
CA ASP A 27 7.39 -56.88 -9.49
C ASP A 27 6.57 -55.65 -10.00
N THR A 28 6.06 -55.72 -11.24
CA THR A 28 5.17 -54.69 -11.82
C THR A 28 3.75 -54.78 -11.25
N ASN A 29 3.36 -55.90 -10.63
CA ASN A 29 2.04 -56.05 -10.00
C ASN A 29 1.96 -55.33 -8.65
N GLU A 30 3.06 -55.21 -7.90
CA GLU A 30 3.08 -54.44 -6.64
C GLU A 30 2.92 -52.94 -6.90
N VAL A 31 3.63 -52.39 -7.90
CA VAL A 31 3.47 -50.99 -8.32
C VAL A 31 2.04 -50.74 -8.81
N ARG A 32 1.42 -51.71 -9.49
CA ARG A 32 0.06 -51.62 -10.00
C ARG A 32 -0.98 -51.67 -8.87
N GLN A 33 -0.81 -52.56 -7.90
CA GLN A 33 -1.66 -52.62 -6.69
C GLN A 33 -1.52 -51.36 -5.84
N ILE A 34 -0.30 -50.85 -5.65
CA ILE A 34 -0.07 -49.57 -4.96
C ILE A 34 -0.81 -48.44 -5.68
N LEU A 35 -0.85 -48.43 -7.02
CA LEU A 35 -1.53 -47.40 -7.80
C LEU A 35 -3.06 -47.53 -7.78
N ASP A 36 -3.59 -48.76 -7.79
CA ASP A 36 -5.03 -49.03 -7.67
C ASP A 36 -5.52 -48.69 -6.26
N ASP A 37 -4.75 -49.07 -5.23
CA ASP A 37 -4.96 -48.68 -3.83
C ASP A 37 -4.88 -47.15 -3.67
N LEU A 38 -3.97 -46.48 -4.39
CA LEU A 38 -3.88 -45.02 -4.42
C LEU A 38 -5.09 -44.38 -5.13
N GLY A 39 -5.56 -44.99 -6.21
CA GLY A 39 -6.74 -44.56 -6.97
C GLY A 39 -8.04 -44.71 -6.18
N GLU A 40 -8.13 -45.78 -5.38
CA GLU A 40 -9.22 -46.02 -4.43
C GLU A 40 -9.15 -45.03 -3.25
N LEU A 41 -7.97 -44.84 -2.67
CA LEU A 41 -7.71 -43.88 -1.59
C LEU A 41 -8.03 -42.43 -2.00
N LEU A 42 -7.80 -42.09 -3.27
CA LEU A 42 -8.06 -40.77 -3.85
C LEU A 42 -9.45 -40.66 -4.50
N GLY A 43 -10.29 -41.70 -4.43
CA GLY A 43 -11.69 -41.68 -4.88
C GLY A 43 -11.90 -41.62 -6.40
N HIS A 44 -10.88 -41.99 -7.19
CA HIS A 44 -10.88 -41.90 -8.66
C HIS A 44 -10.97 -43.27 -9.36
N SER A 45 -10.95 -44.37 -8.60
CA SER A 45 -11.29 -45.70 -9.11
C SER A 45 -12.70 -46.05 -8.67
N LYS A 46 -13.67 -46.04 -9.59
CA LYS A 46 -14.94 -46.76 -9.38
C LYS A 46 -15.00 -47.94 -10.33
N PHE A 47 -15.18 -49.09 -9.70
CA PHE A 47 -15.34 -50.43 -10.25
C PHE A 47 -16.76 -50.63 -10.81
N ASP A 48 -17.23 -49.75 -11.70
CA ASP A 48 -18.58 -49.86 -12.31
C ASP A 48 -18.62 -49.64 -13.83
N ASP A 49 -17.47 -49.78 -14.50
CA ASP A 49 -17.34 -49.67 -15.96
C ASP A 49 -17.81 -48.33 -16.58
N ALA A 50 -18.06 -47.30 -15.76
CA ALA A 50 -18.43 -45.97 -16.22
C ALA A 50 -17.25 -45.00 -16.18
N TYR A 51 -16.33 -45.17 -17.14
CA TYR A 51 -15.79 -44.13 -18.03
C TYR A 51 -14.26 -44.18 -18.22
N PRO A 52 -13.78 -43.96 -19.48
CA PRO A 52 -14.56 -43.79 -20.71
C PRO A 52 -14.90 -45.09 -21.42
N ALA A 53 -16.18 -45.20 -21.80
CA ALA A 53 -16.71 -46.24 -22.68
C ALA A 53 -16.44 -45.99 -24.18
N ASP A 54 -15.83 -44.85 -24.56
CA ASP A 54 -15.60 -44.46 -25.96
C ASP A 54 -14.13 -44.51 -26.40
N ALA A 55 -13.24 -45.09 -25.60
CA ALA A 55 -11.85 -45.43 -25.92
C ALA A 55 -10.98 -44.31 -26.53
N THR A 56 -11.43 -43.06 -26.52
CA THR A 56 -10.77 -41.94 -27.22
C THR A 56 -9.96 -41.04 -26.30
N SER A 57 -10.03 -41.21 -24.98
CA SER A 57 -9.23 -40.46 -24.01
C SER A 57 -9.04 -41.23 -22.71
N GLY A 58 -7.81 -41.58 -22.31
CA GLY A 58 -7.55 -42.24 -21.02
C GLY A 58 -7.87 -41.32 -19.82
N GLY A 59 -8.14 -41.91 -18.65
CA GLY A 59 -8.28 -41.17 -17.40
C GLY A 59 -6.95 -40.55 -16.99
N ASP A 60 -6.85 -39.22 -17.01
CA ASP A 60 -5.67 -38.48 -16.55
C ASP A 60 -5.76 -38.26 -15.03
N ILE A 61 -4.81 -38.80 -14.25
CA ILE A 61 -4.62 -38.41 -12.86
C ILE A 61 -3.83 -37.10 -12.84
N ASP A 62 -4.54 -35.97 -12.79
CA ASP A 62 -3.92 -34.65 -12.67
C ASP A 62 -3.64 -34.30 -11.19
N ILE A 63 -2.43 -34.62 -10.73
CA ILE A 63 -1.90 -34.24 -9.42
C ILE A 63 -1.67 -32.72 -9.25
N ARG A 64 -1.88 -31.90 -10.30
CA ARG A 64 -1.67 -30.44 -10.29
C ARG A 64 -2.87 -29.70 -10.90
N ARG A 65 -4.08 -30.19 -10.66
CA ARG A 65 -5.31 -29.61 -11.19
C ARG A 65 -5.38 -28.10 -10.95
N VAL A 66 -5.41 -27.33 -12.04
CA VAL A 66 -5.60 -25.89 -12.03
C VAL A 66 -7.04 -25.58 -12.43
N THR A 67 -7.82 -25.06 -11.51
CA THR A 67 -9.15 -24.54 -11.79
C THR A 67 -9.02 -23.13 -12.37
N THR A 68 -9.86 -22.75 -13.33
CA THR A 68 -9.94 -21.36 -13.83
C THR A 68 -11.35 -20.83 -13.61
N LYS A 69 -11.46 -19.57 -13.14
CA LYS A 69 -12.75 -18.87 -12.99
C LYS A 69 -12.65 -17.46 -13.58
N SER A 70 -13.71 -17.03 -14.24
CA SER A 70 -13.77 -15.70 -14.87
C SER A 70 -15.09 -14.96 -14.67
N ALA A 71 -15.97 -15.52 -13.83
CA ALA A 71 -17.30 -15.01 -13.54
C ALA A 71 -17.77 -15.52 -12.18
N VAL A 72 -18.93 -15.02 -11.72
CA VAL A 72 -19.60 -15.46 -10.49
C VAL A 72 -19.76 -16.98 -10.48
N ALA A 73 -19.37 -17.62 -9.39
CA ALA A 73 -19.52 -19.06 -9.21
C ALA A 73 -19.43 -19.45 -7.73
N THR A 74 -20.06 -20.57 -7.38
CA THR A 74 -19.78 -21.31 -6.14
C THR A 74 -18.73 -22.37 -6.44
N LEU A 75 -17.67 -22.41 -5.64
CA LEU A 75 -16.62 -23.40 -5.74
C LEU A 75 -17.05 -24.72 -5.09
N THR A 76 -16.61 -25.82 -5.67
CA THR A 76 -16.88 -27.18 -5.15
C THR A 76 -15.67 -27.72 -4.41
N THR A 77 -15.88 -28.68 -3.51
CA THR A 77 -14.79 -29.32 -2.75
C THR A 77 -13.72 -29.96 -3.66
N GLY A 78 -14.12 -30.47 -4.83
CA GLY A 78 -13.19 -31.01 -5.83
C GLY A 78 -12.33 -29.95 -6.53
N GLU A 79 -12.68 -28.66 -6.43
CA GLU A 79 -11.91 -27.51 -6.94
C GLU A 79 -10.87 -26.97 -5.96
N ALA A 80 -10.75 -27.57 -4.77
CA ALA A 80 -9.67 -27.26 -3.85
C ALA A 80 -8.30 -27.48 -4.52
N GLY A 81 -7.37 -26.59 -4.25
CA GLY A 81 -6.08 -26.50 -4.92
C GLY A 81 -5.85 -25.14 -5.57
N PHE A 82 -5.18 -25.12 -6.71
CA PHE A 82 -4.78 -23.88 -7.38
C PHE A 82 -5.91 -23.37 -8.30
N VAL A 83 -6.31 -22.12 -8.11
CA VAL A 83 -7.40 -21.47 -8.86
C VAL A 83 -6.87 -20.19 -9.52
N LYS A 84 -6.83 -20.18 -10.85
CA LYS A 84 -6.59 -18.97 -11.63
C LYS A 84 -7.88 -18.18 -11.75
N VAL A 85 -7.84 -16.89 -11.50
CA VAL A 85 -9.00 -16.02 -11.58
C VAL A 85 -8.73 -14.82 -12.50
N SER A 86 -9.76 -14.36 -13.21
CA SER A 86 -9.69 -13.18 -14.08
C SER A 86 -11.04 -12.46 -14.14
N ALA A 87 -11.08 -11.14 -14.32
CA ALA A 87 -12.31 -10.35 -14.20
C ALA A 87 -12.47 -9.31 -15.32
N ALA A 88 -13.47 -9.49 -16.18
CA ALA A 88 -13.92 -8.43 -17.10
C ALA A 88 -14.68 -7.30 -16.37
N ALA A 89 -15.37 -7.65 -15.28
CA ALA A 89 -16.00 -6.77 -14.31
C ALA A 89 -15.92 -7.43 -12.93
N GLY A 90 -16.13 -6.67 -11.85
CA GLY A 90 -16.05 -7.24 -10.50
C GLY A 90 -17.09 -8.34 -10.24
N TYR A 91 -16.71 -9.40 -9.53
CA TYR A 91 -17.59 -10.53 -9.20
C TYR A 91 -17.17 -11.25 -7.91
N THR A 92 -18.07 -12.09 -7.40
CA THR A 92 -17.86 -12.88 -6.19
C THR A 92 -17.73 -14.38 -6.51
N LEU A 93 -16.75 -15.04 -5.90
CA LEU A 93 -16.65 -16.49 -5.80
C LEU A 93 -17.04 -16.92 -4.38
N THR A 94 -18.05 -17.76 -4.26
CA THR A 94 -18.45 -18.33 -2.97
C THR A 94 -17.70 -19.64 -2.74
N LEU A 95 -17.04 -19.77 -1.60
CA LEU A 95 -16.40 -21.01 -1.17
C LEU A 95 -17.47 -22.09 -0.84
N PRO A 96 -17.14 -23.38 -0.91
CA PRO A 96 -18.00 -24.40 -0.31
C PRO A 96 -18.05 -24.24 1.21
N THR A 97 -18.94 -24.97 1.89
CA THR A 97 -19.00 -25.02 3.36
C THR A 97 -17.65 -25.47 3.95
N ALA A 98 -17.10 -24.70 4.89
CA ALA A 98 -15.96 -25.10 5.72
C ALA A 98 -16.36 -26.23 6.68
N VAL A 99 -17.61 -26.24 7.12
CA VAL A 99 -18.13 -27.27 8.04
C VAL A 99 -17.97 -28.67 7.43
N GLY A 100 -17.32 -29.56 8.18
CA GLY A 100 -17.07 -30.95 7.75
C GLY A 100 -15.89 -31.12 6.79
N ASN A 101 -15.20 -30.04 6.41
CA ASN A 101 -14.20 -30.03 5.34
C ASN A 101 -12.84 -29.52 5.81
N LYS A 102 -11.75 -30.05 5.22
CA LYS A 102 -10.36 -29.60 5.41
C LYS A 102 -9.72 -29.25 4.06
N LEU A 103 -10.25 -28.22 3.42
CA LEU A 103 -9.91 -27.82 2.07
C LEU A 103 -8.88 -26.70 2.08
N THR A 104 -8.16 -26.54 0.99
CA THR A 104 -7.26 -25.40 0.77
C THR A 104 -7.44 -24.91 -0.66
N TYR A 105 -7.70 -23.62 -0.82
CA TYR A 105 -7.75 -22.95 -2.12
C TYR A 105 -6.64 -21.92 -2.20
N ILE A 106 -5.96 -21.87 -3.34
CA ILE A 106 -4.91 -20.90 -3.64
C ILE A 106 -5.37 -20.13 -4.88
N PHE A 107 -5.82 -18.90 -4.69
CA PHE A 107 -6.27 -18.03 -5.77
C PHE A 107 -5.13 -17.18 -6.29
N VAL A 108 -5.03 -17.02 -7.60
CA VAL A 108 -4.12 -16.06 -8.25
C VAL A 108 -4.86 -15.33 -9.36
N LYS A 109 -4.90 -13.99 -9.27
CA LYS A 109 -5.46 -13.13 -10.33
C LYS A 109 -4.45 -12.97 -11.46
N THR A 110 -4.85 -13.28 -12.69
CA THR A 110 -3.90 -13.35 -13.83
C THR A 110 -3.99 -12.15 -14.78
N ASP A 111 -5.10 -11.45 -14.79
CA ASP A 111 -5.37 -10.31 -15.67
C ASP A 111 -4.83 -8.99 -15.11
N ALA A 112 -4.43 -8.09 -16.02
CA ALA A 112 -3.70 -6.85 -15.70
C ALA A 112 -4.59 -5.67 -15.24
N ASN A 113 -5.84 -5.93 -14.87
CA ASN A 113 -6.78 -4.89 -14.46
C ASN A 113 -7.01 -4.87 -12.95
N THR A 114 -7.75 -3.85 -12.50
CA THR A 114 -8.09 -3.64 -11.10
C THR A 114 -9.50 -4.11 -10.72
N ASN A 115 -10.19 -4.84 -11.61
CA ASN A 115 -11.52 -5.35 -11.33
C ASN A 115 -11.45 -6.36 -10.17
N LEU A 116 -12.21 -6.05 -9.12
CA LEU A 116 -12.19 -6.80 -7.87
C LEU A 116 -12.84 -8.17 -8.00
N ILE A 117 -12.14 -9.21 -7.55
CA ILE A 117 -12.67 -10.55 -7.36
C ILE A 117 -12.81 -10.77 -5.86
N THR A 118 -14.04 -10.87 -5.38
CA THR A 118 -14.32 -11.12 -3.97
C THR A 118 -14.40 -12.63 -3.71
N ILE A 119 -13.76 -13.11 -2.65
CA ILE A 119 -13.95 -14.48 -2.16
C ILE A 119 -14.87 -14.42 -0.95
N ASP A 120 -15.95 -15.19 -0.96
CA ASP A 120 -17.00 -15.15 0.07
C ASP A 120 -17.12 -16.51 0.76
N GLY A 121 -17.33 -16.49 2.08
CA GLY A 121 -17.64 -17.69 2.86
C GLY A 121 -19.03 -18.24 2.49
N ALA A 122 -19.28 -19.52 2.78
CA ALA A 122 -20.62 -20.07 2.59
C ALA A 122 -21.57 -19.55 3.68
N GLY A 123 -22.63 -18.86 3.30
CA GLY A 123 -23.66 -18.39 4.24
C GLY A 123 -23.10 -17.39 5.26
N THR A 124 -22.93 -17.83 6.51
CA THR A 124 -22.41 -16.98 7.62
C THR A 124 -20.98 -17.34 8.03
N GLU A 125 -20.34 -18.28 7.32
CA GLU A 125 -18.94 -18.61 7.58
C GLU A 125 -18.03 -17.40 7.28
N THR A 126 -16.94 -17.30 8.04
CA THR A 126 -16.01 -16.18 7.92
C THR A 126 -14.64 -16.63 7.40
N ILE A 127 -13.92 -15.70 6.78
CA ILE A 127 -12.52 -15.74 6.39
C ILE A 127 -11.77 -14.78 7.32
N ASN A 128 -11.03 -15.30 8.31
CA ASN A 128 -10.37 -14.50 9.36
C ASN A 128 -11.34 -13.50 10.07
N GLY A 129 -12.58 -13.92 10.34
CA GLY A 129 -13.58 -13.08 11.02
C GLY A 129 -14.33 -12.07 10.13
N SER A 130 -13.99 -11.95 8.84
CA SER A 130 -14.77 -11.22 7.84
C SER A 130 -15.59 -12.20 6.98
N LEU A 131 -16.77 -11.84 6.48
CA LEU A 131 -17.51 -12.72 5.54
C LEU A 131 -16.76 -12.89 4.20
N THR A 132 -16.06 -11.83 3.78
CA THR A 132 -15.42 -11.77 2.46
C THR A 132 -13.95 -11.39 2.55
N TYR A 133 -13.17 -11.90 1.61
CA TYR A 133 -11.82 -11.44 1.26
C TYR A 133 -11.87 -10.62 -0.04
N THR A 134 -11.31 -9.40 -0.04
CA THR A 134 -11.50 -8.41 -1.11
C THR A 134 -10.20 -7.83 -1.67
N ASP A 135 -9.09 -8.56 -1.60
CA ASP A 135 -7.77 -8.06 -2.04
C ASP A 135 -7.25 -8.76 -3.30
N LEU A 136 -8.13 -9.37 -4.12
CA LEU A 136 -7.79 -9.85 -5.47
C LEU A 136 -8.18 -8.79 -6.52
N ASN A 137 -7.49 -7.66 -6.52
CA ASN A 137 -7.81 -6.47 -7.33
C ASN A 137 -6.61 -5.91 -8.12
N TYR A 138 -5.58 -6.72 -8.36
CA TYR A 138 -4.46 -6.37 -9.24
C TYR A 138 -3.83 -7.64 -9.79
N GLN A 139 -3.02 -7.51 -10.85
CA GLN A 139 -2.33 -8.64 -11.45
C GLN A 139 -1.43 -9.33 -10.42
N TYR A 140 -1.51 -10.65 -10.36
CA TYR A 140 -0.77 -11.51 -9.44
C TYR A 140 -1.09 -11.31 -7.95
N ALA A 141 -2.16 -10.59 -7.63
CA ALA A 141 -2.76 -10.70 -6.31
C ALA A 141 -3.10 -12.17 -6.03
N TYR A 142 -2.78 -12.64 -4.83
CA TYR A 142 -3.00 -14.03 -4.44
C TYR A 142 -3.47 -14.15 -3.01
N VAL A 143 -4.19 -15.23 -2.73
CA VAL A 143 -4.56 -15.63 -1.36
C VAL A 143 -4.65 -17.14 -1.29
N ALA A 144 -4.06 -17.72 -0.25
CA ALA A 144 -4.31 -19.10 0.14
C ALA A 144 -5.19 -19.13 1.38
N ILE A 145 -6.31 -19.84 1.28
CA ILE A 145 -7.32 -19.94 2.32
C ILE A 145 -7.55 -21.41 2.64
N ARG A 146 -7.59 -21.76 3.93
CA ARG A 146 -7.84 -23.12 4.42
C ARG A 146 -9.05 -23.14 5.35
N SER A 147 -9.85 -24.20 5.27
CA SER A 147 -10.93 -24.42 6.22
C SER A 147 -10.41 -25.09 7.50
N ASP A 148 -10.97 -24.72 8.65
CA ASP A 148 -10.64 -25.28 9.97
C ASP A 148 -11.74 -26.21 10.53
N ASN A 149 -12.62 -26.72 9.65
CA ASN A 149 -13.83 -27.47 9.97
C ASN A 149 -15.01 -26.63 10.52
N ALA A 150 -14.89 -25.30 10.58
CA ALA A 150 -15.98 -24.40 10.96
C ALA A 150 -16.02 -23.11 10.13
N ASN A 151 -14.86 -22.49 9.93
CA ASN A 151 -14.64 -21.26 9.18
C ASN A 151 -13.42 -21.42 8.25
N TRP A 152 -13.09 -20.34 7.57
CA TRP A 152 -11.93 -20.19 6.71
C TRP A 152 -10.90 -19.27 7.35
N PHE A 153 -9.63 -19.55 7.11
CA PHE A 153 -8.53 -18.68 7.51
C PHE A 153 -7.50 -18.50 6.39
N VAL A 154 -6.91 -17.32 6.34
CA VAL A 154 -5.86 -16.99 5.37
C VAL A 154 -4.53 -17.55 5.86
N LEU A 155 -3.87 -18.37 5.04
CA LEU A 155 -2.52 -18.90 5.29
C LEU A 155 -1.45 -17.89 4.89
N TYR A 156 -1.59 -17.35 3.69
CA TYR A 156 -0.72 -16.35 3.11
C TYR A 156 -1.48 -15.59 2.03
N SER A 157 -1.09 -14.34 1.79
CA SER A 157 -1.71 -13.52 0.76
C SER A 157 -0.72 -12.51 0.21
N SER A 158 -1.08 -11.88 -0.90
CA SER A 158 -0.38 -10.72 -1.43
C SER A 158 -0.65 -9.44 -0.63
N LYS A 159 -1.62 -9.46 0.30
CA LYS A 159 -1.93 -8.35 1.19
C LYS A 159 -0.85 -8.22 2.26
N VAL A 160 -0.12 -7.11 2.24
CA VAL A 160 0.73 -6.71 3.34
C VAL A 160 -0.13 -5.93 4.34
N ILE A 161 -0.43 -6.53 5.49
CA ILE A 161 -1.01 -5.81 6.63
C ILE A 161 0.16 -5.37 7.51
N ALA A 162 0.61 -4.13 7.33
CA ALA A 162 1.51 -3.48 8.26
C ALA A 162 0.69 -2.42 9.01
N PRO A 163 0.30 -2.63 10.28
CA PRO A 163 -0.59 -1.72 11.01
C PRO A 163 -0.07 -0.28 11.13
N THR A 164 1.22 -0.06 10.90
CA THR A 164 1.87 1.26 10.91
C THR A 164 2.03 1.88 9.51
N ILE A 165 1.85 1.10 8.43
CA ILE A 165 2.00 1.60 7.05
C ILE A 165 0.62 1.59 6.38
N ASN A 166 -0.03 2.75 6.39
CA ASN A 166 -1.28 2.95 5.66
C ASN A 166 -0.97 3.17 4.18
N LEU A 167 -1.20 2.12 3.37
CA LEU A 167 -1.07 2.19 1.92
C LEU A 167 -2.42 2.56 1.28
N THR A 168 -2.63 3.83 0.95
CA THR A 168 -3.87 4.31 0.31
C THR A 168 -3.62 4.61 -1.17
N GLY A 169 -4.15 3.75 -2.06
CA GLY A 169 -3.90 3.88 -3.49
C GLY A 169 -2.42 3.76 -3.88
N GLY A 170 -1.62 3.03 -3.08
CA GLY A 170 -0.17 2.91 -3.26
C GLY A 170 0.67 4.03 -2.61
N GLN A 171 0.04 4.99 -1.93
CA GLN A 171 0.72 6.07 -1.20
C GLN A 171 0.92 5.70 0.28
N ILE A 172 1.97 6.23 0.91
CA ILE A 172 2.17 6.14 2.37
C ILE A 172 1.42 7.31 3.01
N ALA A 173 0.37 7.02 3.76
CA ALA A 173 -0.42 8.04 4.46
C ALA A 173 0.09 8.28 5.88
N PHE A 174 0.26 9.55 6.24
CA PHE A 174 0.52 10.01 7.61
C PHE A 174 -0.78 10.42 8.29
N PRO A 175 -0.93 10.19 9.61
CA PRO A 175 -2.12 10.61 10.34
C PRO A 175 -2.22 12.15 10.41
N ALA A 176 -3.44 12.69 10.42
CA ALA A 176 -3.67 14.13 10.57
C ALA A 176 -3.16 14.72 11.90
N THR A 177 -2.95 13.86 12.90
CA THR A 177 -2.27 14.21 14.15
C THR A 177 -0.98 13.42 14.18
N ALA A 178 0.16 14.11 14.31
CA ALA A 178 1.48 13.49 14.37
C ALA A 178 1.52 12.37 15.42
N ALA A 179 2.19 11.26 15.07
CA ALA A 179 2.44 10.14 15.97
C ALA A 179 3.93 10.17 16.38
N PRO A 180 4.33 11.06 17.32
CA PRO A 180 5.73 11.40 17.55
C PRO A 180 6.58 10.18 17.93
N SER A 181 7.79 10.12 17.38
CA SER A 181 8.78 9.09 17.69
C SER A 181 10.08 9.70 18.22
N ALA A 182 10.61 9.13 19.30
CA ALA A 182 11.93 9.48 19.81
C ALA A 182 13.08 8.76 19.07
N GLY A 183 12.77 7.83 18.16
CA GLY A 183 13.78 7.06 17.43
C GLY A 183 14.38 7.84 16.28
N ALA A 184 15.69 8.10 16.30
CA ALA A 184 16.40 8.91 15.29
C ALA A 184 16.25 8.42 13.84
N ASN A 185 15.89 7.15 13.62
CA ASN A 185 15.68 6.55 12.30
C ASN A 185 14.19 6.35 11.97
N THR A 186 13.29 7.09 12.63
CA THR A 186 11.85 7.04 12.38
C THR A 186 11.42 8.34 11.73
N LEU A 187 10.77 8.23 10.56
CA LEU A 187 9.98 9.34 10.02
C LEU A 187 8.57 9.22 10.60
N ASP A 188 8.20 10.16 11.44
CA ASP A 188 6.98 10.12 12.26
C ASP A 188 5.91 11.14 11.83
N ASP A 189 6.29 12.08 10.96
CA ASP A 189 5.40 13.16 10.55
C ASP A 189 5.66 13.65 9.12
N TYR A 190 4.56 14.00 8.43
CA TYR A 190 4.55 14.70 7.15
C TYR A 190 3.31 15.57 7.08
N GLU A 191 3.50 16.87 6.93
CA GLU A 191 2.40 17.84 6.90
C GLU A 191 2.66 18.90 5.84
N GLU A 192 1.69 19.14 4.96
CA GLU A 192 1.70 20.27 4.03
C GLU A 192 0.57 21.23 4.39
N GLY A 193 0.83 22.53 4.26
CA GLY A 193 -0.20 23.50 4.54
C GLY A 193 0.15 24.92 4.16
N THR A 194 -0.76 25.81 4.50
CA THR A 194 -0.59 27.26 4.36
C THR A 194 -0.61 27.92 5.72
N TRP A 195 0.09 29.05 5.84
CA TRP A 195 0.05 29.88 7.04
C TRP A 195 -0.11 31.35 6.66
N THR A 196 -0.64 32.15 7.60
CA THR A 196 -0.85 33.59 7.38
C THR A 196 0.38 34.36 7.84
N ILE A 197 1.03 35.04 6.91
CA ILE A 197 2.25 35.82 7.16
C ILE A 197 1.89 37.16 7.77
N GLY A 198 2.41 37.45 8.95
CA GLY A 198 2.36 38.78 9.54
C GLY A 198 3.69 39.52 9.44
N ILE A 199 3.64 40.84 9.57
CA ILE A 199 4.79 41.72 9.79
C ILE A 199 4.52 42.46 11.10
N SER A 200 5.55 42.59 11.93
CA SER A 200 5.49 43.42 13.15
C SER A 200 6.71 44.32 13.24
N PHE A 201 6.57 45.45 13.95
CA PHE A 201 7.67 46.36 14.28
C PHE A 201 7.73 46.52 15.80
N GLY A 202 8.83 46.09 16.41
CA GLY A 202 8.95 46.08 17.88
C GLY A 202 7.89 45.21 18.58
N GLY A 203 7.28 44.26 17.85
CA GLY A 203 6.15 43.44 18.32
C GLY A 203 4.76 44.05 18.10
N GLY A 204 4.67 45.30 17.63
CA GLY A 204 3.41 45.96 17.28
C GLY A 204 2.94 45.66 15.85
N VAL A 205 1.62 45.70 15.63
CA VAL A 205 0.95 45.44 14.33
C VAL A 205 -0.07 46.52 13.94
N THR A 206 -0.07 47.67 14.62
CA THR A 206 -1.06 48.73 14.48
C THR A 206 -1.03 49.36 13.10
N GLY A 207 -2.14 49.25 12.37
CA GLY A 207 -2.32 49.88 11.06
C GLY A 207 -1.55 49.20 9.90
N ILE A 208 -0.95 48.03 10.15
CA ILE A 208 -0.33 47.23 9.10
C ILE A 208 -1.44 46.54 8.31
N THR A 209 -1.40 46.66 6.98
CA THR A 209 -2.37 46.03 6.08
C THR A 209 -1.66 45.47 4.85
N TYR A 210 -2.26 44.46 4.21
CA TYR A 210 -1.59 43.60 3.23
C TYR A 210 -2.33 43.58 1.88
N VAL A 211 -1.54 43.55 0.80
CA VAL A 211 -1.97 43.03 -0.51
C VAL A 211 -1.87 41.51 -0.52
N ALA A 212 -0.77 40.96 0.01
CA ALA A 212 -0.49 39.53 0.08
C ALA A 212 0.09 39.17 1.46
N SER A 213 -0.36 38.04 2.02
CA SER A 213 0.06 37.56 3.35
C SER A 213 -0.03 36.04 3.46
N THR A 214 0.22 35.32 2.36
CA THR A 214 0.07 33.85 2.31
C THR A 214 1.45 33.19 2.23
N GLY A 215 1.68 32.24 3.13
CA GLY A 215 2.85 31.36 3.13
C GLY A 215 2.46 29.90 2.97
N TYR A 216 3.41 29.09 2.50
CA TYR A 216 3.28 27.65 2.32
C TYR A 216 4.36 26.94 3.13
N TYR A 217 4.05 25.75 3.65
CA TYR A 217 5.01 24.90 4.33
C TYR A 217 4.88 23.43 3.95
N THR A 218 6.02 22.74 4.07
CA THR A 218 6.12 21.28 4.07
C THR A 218 6.98 20.87 5.25
N LYS A 219 6.39 20.15 6.19
CA LYS A 219 7.06 19.53 7.32
C LYS A 219 7.38 18.08 6.98
N MET A 220 8.62 17.67 7.23
CA MET A 220 9.11 16.31 7.06
C MET A 220 9.89 15.94 8.32
N GLY A 221 9.27 15.16 9.21
CA GLY A 221 9.79 14.92 10.56
C GLY A 221 10.05 16.24 11.30
N ASN A 222 11.32 16.51 11.63
CA ASN A 222 11.71 17.73 12.35
C ASN A 222 12.19 18.88 11.45
N ILE A 223 12.15 18.75 10.12
CA ILE A 223 12.50 19.82 9.19
C ILE A 223 11.22 20.46 8.64
N VAL A 224 11.16 21.79 8.67
CA VAL A 224 10.09 22.57 8.06
C VAL A 224 10.69 23.44 6.95
N ASN A 225 10.25 23.21 5.72
CA ASN A 225 10.51 24.11 4.61
C ASN A 225 9.35 25.09 4.48
N ILE A 226 9.64 26.38 4.41
CA ILE A 226 8.66 27.44 4.21
C ILE A 226 9.01 28.29 3.00
N SER A 227 7.98 28.81 2.35
CA SER A 227 8.09 29.89 1.38
C SER A 227 6.92 30.86 1.54
N GLY A 228 7.13 32.12 1.19
CA GLY A 228 6.11 33.14 1.38
C GLY A 228 6.32 34.38 0.53
N ASN A 229 5.20 35.05 0.24
CA ASN A 229 5.17 36.39 -0.33
C ASN A 229 4.30 37.27 0.58
N VAL A 230 4.91 38.32 1.13
CA VAL A 230 4.20 39.32 1.92
C VAL A 230 4.38 40.69 1.28
N GLU A 231 3.27 41.36 1.03
CA GLU A 231 3.23 42.68 0.40
C GLU A 231 2.26 43.58 1.18
N LEU A 232 2.73 44.76 1.56
CA LEU A 232 1.98 45.70 2.40
C LEU A 232 1.19 46.69 1.56
N THR A 233 -0.06 46.97 1.92
CA THR A 233 -0.74 48.21 1.50
C THR A 233 -0.36 49.38 2.43
N SER A 234 -0.09 49.09 3.70
CA SER A 234 0.36 50.07 4.71
C SER A 234 1.35 49.40 5.67
N LYS A 235 2.44 50.09 5.99
CA LYS A 235 3.40 49.66 7.01
C LYS A 235 2.99 50.01 8.45
N GLY A 236 1.84 50.67 8.63
CA GLY A 236 1.36 51.07 9.94
C GLY A 236 2.25 52.12 10.61
N THR A 237 2.08 52.29 11.93
CA THR A 237 2.74 53.34 12.72
C THR A 237 3.67 52.82 13.80
N ASP A 238 3.64 51.52 14.09
CA ASP A 238 4.52 50.94 15.12
C ASP A 238 5.98 50.98 14.68
N THR A 239 6.88 51.13 15.65
CA THR A 239 8.33 51.28 15.43
C THR A 239 9.11 50.19 16.13
N GLY A 240 10.37 50.01 15.72
CA GLY A 240 11.26 48.98 16.26
C GLY A 240 11.63 47.94 15.20
N ALA A 241 12.29 46.87 15.64
CA ALA A 241 12.79 45.82 14.75
C ALA A 241 11.65 45.14 13.99
N ALA A 242 11.82 44.98 12.68
CA ALA A 242 10.91 44.29 11.80
C ALA A 242 11.04 42.78 11.97
N LYS A 243 9.91 42.09 12.11
CA LYS A 243 9.86 40.62 12.09
C LYS A 243 8.78 40.14 11.13
N ILE A 244 9.07 39.08 10.39
CA ILE A 244 8.03 38.23 9.80
C ILE A 244 7.51 37.34 10.92
N THR A 245 6.20 37.27 11.11
CA THR A 245 5.56 36.61 12.25
C THR A 245 4.53 35.60 11.80
N GLY A 246 4.32 34.55 12.60
CA GLY A 246 3.27 33.55 12.37
C GLY A 246 3.78 32.23 11.79
N LEU A 247 5.09 31.95 11.88
CA LEU A 247 5.67 30.71 11.37
C LEU A 247 4.85 29.50 11.85
N PRO A 248 4.64 28.48 10.98
CA PRO A 248 3.72 27.38 11.26
C PRO A 248 4.13 26.56 12.49
N PHE A 249 5.43 26.50 12.78
CA PHE A 249 5.98 25.81 13.94
C PHE A 249 7.11 26.64 14.58
N THR A 250 7.28 26.53 15.89
CA THR A 250 8.38 27.17 16.64
C THR A 250 9.72 26.60 16.20
N SER A 251 10.65 27.46 15.76
CA SER A 251 12.01 27.03 15.41
C SER A 251 12.79 26.59 16.64
N GLY A 252 13.39 25.39 16.60
CA GLY A 252 14.25 24.86 17.66
C GLY A 252 15.67 25.44 17.66
N ALA A 253 16.10 26.06 16.56
CA ALA A 253 17.37 26.76 16.45
C ALA A 253 17.31 27.87 15.38
N ILE A 254 18.28 28.78 15.43
CA ILE A 254 18.48 29.82 14.42
C ILE A 254 18.77 29.15 13.06
N SER A 255 17.94 29.46 12.07
CA SER A 255 18.12 29.09 10.67
C SER A 255 18.01 30.33 9.80
N THR A 256 18.90 30.47 8.82
CA THR A 256 18.89 31.65 7.94
C THR A 256 17.85 31.52 6.84
N ALA A 257 17.29 32.65 6.42
CA ALA A 257 16.33 32.72 5.33
C ALA A 257 16.93 33.42 4.10
N SER A 258 16.42 33.08 2.93
CA SER A 258 16.74 33.76 1.66
C SER A 258 15.63 34.73 1.31
N PHE A 259 15.98 35.89 0.76
CA PHE A 259 15.03 36.98 0.55
C PHE A 259 15.21 37.67 -0.81
N ARG A 260 14.09 38.12 -1.39
CA ARG A 260 14.01 39.13 -2.43
C ARG A 260 13.16 40.28 -1.91
N LEU A 261 13.73 41.47 -1.88
CA LEU A 261 13.13 42.68 -1.31
C LEU A 261 12.66 43.63 -2.40
N TYR A 262 11.59 44.35 -2.12
CA TYR A 262 11.12 45.47 -2.95
C TYR A 262 10.59 46.58 -2.04
N LEU A 263 11.02 47.82 -2.31
CA LEU A 263 10.70 49.00 -1.49
C LEU A 263 11.04 48.84 0.00
N ILE A 264 12.17 48.19 0.29
CA ILE A 264 12.75 48.12 1.64
C ILE A 264 14.20 48.55 1.50
N THR A 265 14.59 49.58 2.24
CA THR A 265 15.97 50.07 2.24
C THR A 265 16.83 49.31 3.25
N PHE A 266 18.13 49.26 3.00
CA PHE A 266 19.14 48.77 3.92
C PHE A 266 20.46 49.45 3.53
N ALA A 267 21.36 49.64 4.48
CA ALA A 267 22.64 50.31 4.26
C ALA A 267 23.69 49.34 3.71
N ASP A 268 23.69 48.09 4.19
CA ASP A 268 24.76 47.13 3.90
C ASP A 268 24.20 45.76 3.43
N ARG A 269 24.32 44.69 4.22
CA ARG A 269 23.84 43.35 3.84
C ARG A 269 22.60 42.99 4.63
N PHE A 270 21.45 42.93 3.97
CA PHE A 270 20.23 42.35 4.54
C PHE A 270 20.40 40.86 4.84
N SER A 271 19.90 40.44 6.00
CA SER A 271 19.78 39.05 6.43
C SER A 271 18.54 38.85 7.31
N GLY A 272 18.23 37.60 7.57
CA GLY A 272 17.22 37.27 8.54
C GLY A 272 17.31 35.82 8.98
N TYR A 273 16.81 35.56 10.17
CA TYR A 273 16.92 34.27 10.81
C TYR A 273 15.70 33.93 11.66
N THR A 274 15.43 32.63 11.82
CA THR A 274 14.30 32.15 12.63
C THR A 274 14.56 32.31 14.13
N GLU A 275 13.55 32.79 14.85
CA GLU A 275 13.51 32.86 16.31
C GLU A 275 12.06 32.65 16.78
N GLY A 276 11.84 31.57 17.53
CA GLY A 276 10.49 31.18 17.96
C GLY A 276 9.58 30.96 16.75
N THR A 277 8.45 31.68 16.67
CA THR A 277 7.52 31.63 15.53
C THR A 277 7.70 32.82 14.57
N THR A 278 8.91 33.39 14.53
CA THR A 278 9.21 34.59 13.74
C THR A 278 10.49 34.42 12.91
N ILE A 279 10.65 35.26 11.89
CA ILE A 279 11.94 35.54 11.26
C ILE A 279 12.30 36.98 11.60
N VAL A 280 13.43 37.17 12.28
CA VAL A 280 13.99 38.48 12.59
C VAL A 280 14.66 39.04 11.33
N LEU A 281 14.39 40.30 11.01
CA LEU A 281 15.00 40.99 9.86
C LEU A 281 16.08 41.96 10.35
N GLU A 282 17.27 41.83 9.80
CA GLU A 282 18.44 42.60 10.22
C GLU A 282 19.34 42.90 9.02
N GLU A 283 20.33 43.75 9.25
CA GLU A 283 21.46 43.90 8.35
C GLU A 283 22.77 43.75 9.09
N THR A 284 23.79 43.25 8.39
CA THR A 284 25.17 43.33 8.84
C THR A 284 25.82 44.55 8.21
N THR A 285 26.23 45.49 9.06
CA THR A 285 26.89 46.72 8.62
C THR A 285 28.28 46.45 8.05
N ASN A 286 28.86 47.42 7.32
CA ASN A 286 30.25 47.34 6.86
C ASN A 286 31.29 47.23 8.00
N ALA A 287 30.91 47.59 9.23
CA ALA A 287 31.72 47.41 10.44
C ALA A 287 31.59 46.00 11.06
N GLY A 288 30.78 45.11 10.47
CA GLY A 288 30.52 43.77 10.97
C GLY A 288 29.55 43.72 12.15
N ALA A 289 28.85 44.82 12.46
CA ALA A 289 27.85 44.87 13.52
C ALA A 289 26.45 44.60 12.96
N LEU A 290 25.61 43.88 13.72
CA LEU A 290 24.20 43.67 13.39
C LEU A 290 23.38 44.92 13.74
N SER A 291 22.50 45.32 12.83
CA SER A 291 21.51 46.38 13.02
C SER A 291 20.14 45.86 12.63
N ALA A 292 19.10 46.30 13.33
CA ALA A 292 17.74 45.89 13.00
C ALA A 292 17.26 46.61 11.72
N ILE A 293 16.56 45.89 10.85
CA ILE A 293 15.68 46.53 9.87
C ILE A 293 14.45 47.01 10.63
N THR A 294 13.98 48.23 10.36
CA THR A 294 12.92 48.87 11.15
C THR A 294 11.77 49.35 10.27
N ASN A 295 10.71 49.88 10.91
CA ASN A 295 9.61 50.52 10.19
C ASN A 295 10.09 51.66 9.25
N ALA A 296 11.17 52.36 9.60
CA ALA A 296 11.70 53.47 8.79
C ALA A 296 12.23 52.99 7.44
N ASP A 297 12.68 51.75 7.37
CA ASP A 297 13.23 51.13 6.16
C ASP A 297 12.15 50.63 5.19
N PHE A 298 10.93 50.43 5.70
CA PHE A 298 9.78 50.03 4.93
C PHE A 298 9.05 51.26 4.35
N ALA A 299 8.46 51.08 3.18
CA ALA A 299 7.47 51.96 2.59
C ALA A 299 6.08 51.29 2.60
N ASN A 300 5.03 52.07 2.36
CA ASN A 300 3.78 51.46 1.92
C ASN A 300 4.03 50.80 0.54
N GLY A 301 3.57 49.58 0.33
CA GLY A 301 3.91 48.80 -0.87
C GLY A 301 5.16 47.92 -0.72
N SER A 302 5.85 47.93 0.44
CA SER A 302 6.98 47.02 0.66
C SER A 302 6.59 45.56 0.46
N GLN A 303 7.45 44.80 -0.22
CA GLN A 303 7.25 43.38 -0.48
C GLN A 303 8.50 42.58 -0.12
N ILE A 304 8.28 41.42 0.50
CA ILE A 304 9.29 40.41 0.79
C ILE A 304 8.82 39.08 0.22
N VAL A 305 9.62 38.51 -0.69
CA VAL A 305 9.50 37.11 -1.09
C VAL A 305 10.63 36.35 -0.42
N PHE A 306 10.33 35.26 0.28
CA PHE A 306 11.33 34.53 1.06
C PHE A 306 11.13 33.02 1.04
N SER A 307 12.20 32.32 1.38
CA SER A 307 12.20 30.89 1.69
C SER A 307 13.16 30.58 2.84
N CYS A 308 12.84 29.56 3.63
CA CYS A 308 13.66 29.13 4.75
C CYS A 308 13.43 27.64 5.02
N ALA A 309 14.48 26.95 5.45
CA ALA A 309 14.41 25.61 6.01
C ALA A 309 14.88 25.68 7.46
N TYR A 310 14.09 25.17 8.41
CA TYR A 310 14.43 25.22 9.83
C TYR A 310 14.05 23.94 10.56
N ARG A 311 14.70 23.72 11.71
CA ARG A 311 14.41 22.58 12.61
C ARG A 311 13.40 22.96 13.67
N ILE A 312 12.57 22.02 14.09
CA ILE A 312 11.69 22.10 15.27
C ILE A 312 12.16 21.19 16.39
#